data_AF-A0A356W5X9-F1
#
_entry.id   AF-A0A356W5X9-F1
#
_cell.length_a   1.000
_cell.length_b   1.000
_cell.length_c   1.000
_cell.angle_alpha   90.00
_cell.angle_beta   90.00
_cell.angle_gamma   90.00
#
_symmetry.space_group_name_H-M   'P 1'
#
loop_
_entity.id
_entity.type
_entity.pdbx_description
1 polymer ?
#
loop_
_entity_poly.entity_id
_entity_poly.type
_entity_poly.pdbx_seq_one_letter_code
_entity_poly.pdbx_strand_id
1 'polypeptide(L)'
;MPRLKQAGREAENPFANRIFDILFGERDPIAEPGTETGTPGNWWTVFNIVPDAFKHTTEGFQFYRSKNRKLDPKLRELGQTRAGFAVGSQFVFSQHCKASRDVGLTEDQIAAIPHWQVASCFSPLERAVLAYTDGLVLQRGRIPDGVFDALKSGLSDEEILELTYITCTYMMHA
;
A
#
# COMPACT_ATOMS: atom_id res chain seq x y z
N MET A 1 5.42 3.55 -18.71
CA MET A 1 4.28 3.17 -19.56
C MET A 1 3.80 1.78 -19.16
N PRO A 2 2.49 1.56 -18.97
CA PRO A 2 1.96 0.23 -18.67
C PRO A 2 2.24 -0.73 -19.83
N ARG A 3 2.42 -2.02 -19.52
CA ARG A 3 2.62 -3.09 -20.52
C ARG A 3 1.30 -3.73 -20.98
N LEU A 4 0.23 -3.54 -20.20
CA LEU A 4 -1.13 -3.95 -20.54
C LEU A 4 -1.87 -2.82 -21.26
N LYS A 5 -2.95 -3.17 -21.96
CA LYS A 5 -3.90 -2.16 -22.46
C LYS A 5 -4.48 -1.34 -21.30
N GLN A 6 -5.10 -0.22 -21.62
CA GLN A 6 -5.84 0.60 -20.65
C GLN A 6 -7.32 0.57 -21.04
N ALA A 7 -8.19 0.74 -20.05
CA ALA A 7 -9.63 0.85 -20.19
C ALA A 7 -10.10 2.11 -19.45
N GLY A 8 -10.53 3.12 -20.20
CA GLY A 8 -11.03 4.39 -19.70
C GLY A 8 -12.55 4.34 -19.49
N ARG A 9 -13.21 5.47 -19.74
CA ARG A 9 -14.67 5.61 -19.56
C ARG A 9 -15.48 4.83 -20.60
N GLU A 10 -14.87 4.54 -21.75
CA GLU A 10 -15.44 3.74 -22.84
C GLU A 10 -15.71 2.29 -22.45
N ALA A 11 -15.15 1.82 -21.33
CA ALA A 11 -15.43 0.49 -20.79
C ALA A 11 -16.78 0.41 -20.05
N GLU A 12 -17.54 1.50 -19.98
CA GLU A 12 -18.90 1.58 -19.41
C GLU A 12 -19.02 1.04 -17.98
N ASN A 13 -17.95 1.14 -17.18
CA ASN A 13 -17.94 0.72 -15.77
C ASN A 13 -18.37 1.89 -14.85
N PRO A 14 -19.59 1.90 -14.29
CA PRO A 14 -20.08 3.03 -13.50
C PRO A 14 -19.32 3.21 -12.18
N PHE A 15 -18.76 2.13 -11.64
CA PHE A 15 -17.96 2.18 -10.43
C PHE A 15 -16.61 2.86 -10.71
N ALA A 16 -15.90 2.45 -11.78
CA ALA A 16 -14.65 3.07 -12.18
C ALA A 16 -14.85 4.53 -12.60
N ASN A 17 -15.94 4.85 -13.30
CA ASN A 17 -16.22 6.23 -13.73
C ASN A 17 -16.31 7.19 -12.55
N ARG A 18 -16.95 6.81 -11.44
CA ARG A 18 -16.98 7.64 -10.22
C ARG A 18 -15.59 7.87 -9.64
N ILE A 19 -14.73 6.86 -9.68
CA ILE A 19 -13.34 6.99 -9.22
C ILE A 19 -12.54 7.89 -10.18
N PHE A 20 -12.75 7.76 -11.49
CA PHE A 20 -12.12 8.64 -12.46
C PHE A 20 -12.56 10.10 -12.29
N ASP A 21 -13.85 10.35 -11.98
CA ASP A 21 -14.34 11.70 -11.71
C ASP A 21 -13.62 12.32 -10.49
N ILE A 22 -13.38 11.53 -9.44
CA ILE A 22 -12.66 11.99 -8.24
C ILE A 22 -11.19 12.30 -8.55
N LEU A 23 -10.53 11.48 -9.38
CA LEU A 23 -9.08 11.54 -9.56
C LEU A 23 -8.62 12.41 -10.73
N PHE A 24 -9.45 12.51 -11.77
CA PHE A 24 -9.12 13.17 -13.03
C PHE A 24 -10.12 14.27 -13.40
N GLY A 25 -11.29 14.30 -12.75
CA GLY A 25 -12.38 15.20 -13.12
C GLY A 25 -12.96 14.84 -14.48
N GLU A 26 -13.18 15.85 -15.31
CA GLU A 26 -13.69 15.70 -16.69
C GLU A 26 -12.61 15.20 -17.67
N ARG A 27 -11.33 15.22 -17.29
CA ARG A 27 -10.24 14.78 -18.15
C ARG A 27 -10.34 13.30 -18.46
N ASP A 28 -9.96 12.93 -19.68
CA ASP A 28 -9.78 11.53 -20.04
C ASP A 28 -8.52 10.97 -19.35
N PRO A 29 -8.63 9.91 -18.54
CA PRO A 29 -7.51 9.41 -17.75
C PRO A 29 -6.40 8.74 -18.59
N ILE A 30 -6.68 8.40 -19.86
CA ILE A 30 -5.72 7.81 -20.79
C ILE A 30 -5.06 8.89 -21.66
N ALA A 31 -5.85 9.81 -22.21
CA ALA A 31 -5.35 10.88 -23.10
C ALA A 31 -4.67 12.02 -22.32
N GLU A 32 -5.17 12.34 -21.13
CA GLU A 32 -4.67 13.40 -20.25
C GLU A 32 -4.34 12.84 -18.84
N PRO A 33 -3.36 11.93 -18.73
CA PRO A 33 -3.02 11.28 -17.48
C PRO A 33 -2.45 12.26 -16.46
N GLY A 34 -2.48 11.90 -15.18
CA GLY A 34 -1.99 12.75 -14.09
C GLY A 34 -3.03 12.91 -12.98
N THR A 35 -2.69 12.48 -11.78
CA THR A 35 -3.43 12.72 -10.53
C THR A 35 -2.87 13.96 -9.83
N GLU A 36 -3.66 14.56 -8.93
CA GLU A 36 -3.22 15.69 -8.10
C GLU A 36 -1.96 15.37 -7.26
N THR A 37 -1.79 14.09 -6.92
CA THR A 37 -0.60 13.58 -6.22
C THR A 37 0.64 13.49 -7.11
N GLY A 38 0.58 13.90 -8.38
CA GLY A 38 1.70 13.91 -9.33
C GLY A 38 2.06 12.55 -9.91
N THR A 39 1.10 11.61 -9.94
CA THR A 39 1.30 10.29 -10.56
C THR A 39 0.60 10.20 -11.90
N PRO A 40 1.05 9.35 -12.84
CA PRO A 40 0.34 9.16 -14.09
C PRO A 40 -1.10 8.64 -13.93
N GLY A 41 -1.42 7.93 -12.84
CA GLY A 41 -2.76 7.38 -12.61
C GLY A 41 -3.11 6.15 -13.48
N ASN A 42 -2.16 5.61 -14.24
CA ASN A 42 -2.38 4.46 -15.11
C ASN A 42 -2.74 3.15 -14.40
N TRP A 43 -2.53 3.03 -13.08
CA TRP A 43 -3.03 1.89 -12.29
C TRP A 43 -4.55 1.77 -12.43
N TRP A 44 -5.27 2.90 -12.37
CA TRP A 44 -6.73 2.93 -12.41
C TRP A 44 -7.27 2.45 -13.76
N THR A 45 -6.71 2.94 -14.85
CA THR A 45 -7.12 2.55 -16.21
C THR A 45 -6.70 1.12 -16.57
N VAL A 46 -5.59 0.61 -16.02
CA VAL A 46 -5.18 -0.80 -16.21
C VAL A 46 -6.06 -1.75 -15.41
N PHE A 47 -6.40 -1.45 -14.15
CA PHE A 47 -7.28 -2.34 -13.37
C PHE A 47 -8.71 -2.37 -13.95
N ASN A 48 -9.16 -1.29 -14.58
CA ASN A 48 -10.48 -1.21 -15.18
C ASN A 48 -10.67 -2.15 -16.39
N ILE A 49 -9.61 -2.80 -16.88
CA ILE A 49 -9.73 -3.88 -17.88
C ILE A 49 -10.65 -5.01 -17.38
N VAL A 50 -10.68 -5.25 -16.07
CA VAL A 50 -11.53 -6.26 -15.42
C VAL A 50 -12.37 -5.57 -14.34
N PRO A 51 -13.63 -5.18 -14.62
CA PRO A 51 -14.47 -4.40 -13.71
C PRO A 51 -14.61 -4.99 -12.31
N ASP A 52 -14.78 -6.31 -12.20
CA ASP A 52 -14.93 -6.99 -10.90
C ASP A 52 -13.64 -6.95 -10.09
N ALA A 53 -12.48 -7.08 -10.75
CA ALA A 53 -11.19 -6.95 -10.09
C ALA A 53 -10.95 -5.50 -9.63
N PHE A 54 -11.26 -4.51 -10.48
CA PHE A 54 -11.19 -3.10 -10.11
C PHE A 54 -12.04 -2.80 -8.89
N LYS A 55 -13.31 -3.24 -8.86
CA LYS A 55 -14.19 -3.04 -7.71
C LYS A 55 -13.64 -3.71 -6.46
N HIS A 56 -13.23 -4.98 -6.55
CA HIS A 56 -12.69 -5.72 -5.40
C HIS A 56 -11.44 -5.06 -4.82
N THR A 57 -10.47 -4.67 -5.64
CA THR A 57 -9.22 -4.06 -5.14
C THR A 57 -9.45 -2.67 -4.55
N THR A 58 -10.30 -1.86 -5.18
CA THR A 58 -10.61 -0.52 -4.69
C THR A 58 -11.49 -0.50 -3.44
N GLU A 59 -12.38 -1.49 -3.26
CA GLU A 59 -13.06 -1.73 -1.98
C GLU A 59 -12.06 -2.20 -0.91
N GLY A 60 -11.05 -2.98 -1.30
CA GLY A 60 -9.90 -3.30 -0.46
C GLY A 60 -9.17 -2.06 0.05
N PHE A 61 -9.08 -0.99 -0.76
CA PHE A 61 -8.51 0.29 -0.32
C PHE A 61 -9.28 0.94 0.83
N GLN A 62 -10.61 0.78 0.82
CA GLN A 62 -11.46 1.27 1.91
C GLN A 62 -11.25 0.49 3.20
N PHE A 63 -10.94 -0.81 3.12
CA PHE A 63 -10.71 -1.64 4.30
C PHE A 63 -9.60 -1.08 5.19
N TYR A 64 -8.44 -0.75 4.63
CA TYR A 64 -7.28 -0.34 5.44
C TYR A 64 -7.19 1.16 5.68
N ARG A 65 -7.88 1.98 4.89
CA ARG A 65 -8.10 3.41 5.17
C ARG A 65 -9.21 3.67 6.18
N SER A 66 -9.99 2.64 6.53
CA SER A 66 -11.10 2.79 7.47
C SER A 66 -10.60 3.16 8.87
N LYS A 67 -11.35 4.06 9.52
CA LYS A 67 -11.19 4.41 10.94
C LYS A 67 -11.58 3.26 11.88
N ASN A 68 -12.25 2.22 11.37
CA ASN A 68 -12.66 1.05 12.14
C ASN A 68 -11.50 0.05 12.36
N ARG A 69 -10.38 0.22 11.66
CA ARG A 69 -9.19 -0.60 11.86
C ARG A 69 -8.51 -0.23 13.18
N LYS A 70 -8.11 -1.24 13.94
CA LYS A 70 -7.46 -1.06 15.25
C LYS A 70 -5.99 -0.70 15.12
N LEU A 71 -5.29 -1.29 14.15
CA LEU A 71 -3.86 -1.09 13.98
C LEU A 71 -3.56 0.39 13.71
N ASP A 72 -2.54 0.97 14.34
CA ASP A 72 -2.17 2.38 14.09
C ASP A 72 -1.95 2.66 12.57
N PRO A 73 -2.56 3.71 11.98
CA PRO A 73 -2.32 4.10 10.59
C PRO A 73 -0.83 4.22 10.23
N LYS A 74 0.03 4.68 11.14
CA LYS A 74 1.47 4.76 10.98
C LYS A 74 2.10 3.38 10.73
N LEU A 75 1.66 2.38 11.49
CA LEU A 75 2.16 1.00 11.35
C LEU A 75 1.63 0.33 10.08
N ARG A 76 0.38 0.65 9.68
CA ARG A 76 -0.16 0.23 8.38
C ARG A 76 0.72 0.75 7.24
N GLU A 77 1.00 2.05 7.22
CA GLU A 77 1.82 2.66 6.16
C GLU A 77 3.26 2.16 6.17
N LEU A 78 3.84 1.91 7.36
CA LEU A 78 5.17 1.34 7.47
C LEU A 78 5.28 -0.04 6.79
N GLY A 79 4.30 -0.92 7.04
CA GLY A 79 4.20 -2.23 6.39
C GLY A 79 3.99 -2.14 4.88
N GLN A 80 3.04 -1.31 4.43
CA GLN A 80 2.74 -1.10 3.00
C GLN A 80 3.95 -0.55 2.23
N THR A 81 4.63 0.46 2.80
CA THR A 81 5.81 1.09 2.18
C THR A 81 6.94 0.09 2.06
N ARG A 82 7.22 -0.67 3.14
CA ARG A 82 8.27 -1.69 3.11
C ARG A 82 7.94 -2.83 2.14
N ALA A 83 6.69 -3.28 2.07
CA ALA A 83 6.26 -4.28 1.10
C ALA A 83 6.50 -3.81 -0.35
N GLY A 84 6.10 -2.58 -0.68
CA GLY A 84 6.35 -1.99 -1.99
C GLY A 84 7.83 -1.96 -2.36
N PHE A 85 8.69 -1.57 -1.42
CA PHE A 85 10.15 -1.60 -1.64
C PHE A 85 10.67 -3.03 -1.83
N ALA A 86 10.28 -3.95 -0.93
CA ALA A 86 10.78 -5.33 -0.92
C ALA A 86 10.38 -6.14 -2.16
N VAL A 87 9.19 -5.91 -2.72
CA VAL A 87 8.77 -6.48 -4.02
C VAL A 87 9.50 -5.82 -5.21
N GLY A 88 10.04 -4.61 -5.02
CA GLY A 88 10.71 -3.84 -6.07
C GLY A 88 9.77 -2.92 -6.86
N SER A 89 8.57 -2.66 -6.35
CA SER A 89 7.60 -1.78 -6.99
C SER A 89 7.89 -0.31 -6.70
N GLN A 90 8.44 0.38 -7.69
CA GLN A 90 8.64 1.83 -7.65
C GLN A 90 7.32 2.60 -7.48
N PHE A 91 6.23 2.08 -8.06
CA PHE A 91 4.91 2.70 -7.94
C PHE A 91 4.41 2.66 -6.50
N VAL A 92 4.20 1.46 -5.94
CA VAL A 92 3.76 1.29 -4.55
C VAL A 92 4.70 2.01 -3.57
N PHE A 93 6.01 1.83 -3.69
CA PHE A 93 6.95 2.50 -2.77
C PHE A 93 6.80 4.03 -2.82
N SER A 94 6.82 4.64 -4.00
CA SER A 94 6.70 6.10 -4.11
C SER A 94 5.34 6.64 -3.65
N GLN A 95 4.25 5.90 -3.84
CA GLN A 95 2.92 6.28 -3.33
C GLN A 95 2.89 6.24 -1.81
N HIS A 96 3.41 5.17 -1.23
CA HIS A 96 3.35 4.97 0.20
C HIS A 96 4.37 5.80 0.96
N CYS A 97 5.45 6.27 0.32
CA CYS A 97 6.27 7.35 0.86
C CYS A 97 5.47 8.66 1.02
N LYS A 98 4.51 8.96 0.14
CA LYS A 98 3.64 10.15 0.30
C LYS A 98 2.64 9.93 1.42
N ALA A 99 1.92 8.81 1.40
CA ALA A 99 0.96 8.46 2.45
C ALA A 99 1.60 8.33 3.85
N SER A 100 2.85 7.87 3.92
CA SER A 100 3.63 7.81 5.16
C SER A 100 3.80 9.18 5.82
N ARG A 101 3.96 10.25 5.03
CA ARG A 101 4.03 11.62 5.56
C ARG A 101 2.70 12.06 6.16
N ASP A 102 1.59 11.72 5.50
CA ASP A 102 0.24 12.07 5.94
C ASP A 102 -0.11 11.43 7.29
N VAL A 103 0.48 10.28 7.61
CA VAL A 103 0.32 9.59 8.91
C VAL A 103 1.46 9.83 9.91
N GLY A 104 2.39 10.75 9.60
CA GLY A 104 3.38 11.24 10.54
C GLY A 104 4.70 10.44 10.65
N LEU A 105 5.08 9.66 9.64
CA LEU A 105 6.46 9.19 9.54
C LEU A 105 7.37 10.39 9.18
N THR A 106 8.53 10.47 9.83
CA THR A 106 9.53 11.50 9.49
C THR A 106 10.23 11.18 8.17
N GLU A 107 10.82 12.18 7.52
CA GLU A 107 11.64 11.94 6.32
C GLU A 107 12.80 10.97 6.61
N ASP A 108 13.41 11.06 7.79
CA ASP A 108 14.47 10.13 8.22
C ASP A 108 13.97 8.70 8.33
N GLN A 109 12.74 8.49 8.84
CA GLN A 109 12.11 7.17 8.86
C GLN A 109 11.84 6.67 7.43
N ILE A 110 11.22 7.49 6.58
CA ILE A 110 10.88 7.12 5.19
C ILE A 110 12.14 6.75 4.40
N ALA A 111 13.19 7.59 4.48
CA ALA A 111 14.47 7.35 3.83
C ALA A 111 15.15 6.07 4.35
N ALA A 112 14.92 5.71 5.62
CA ALA A 112 15.51 4.54 6.24
C ALA A 112 14.81 3.20 5.94
N ILE A 113 13.57 3.20 5.42
CA ILE A 113 12.79 1.97 5.13
C ILE A 113 13.56 0.94 4.26
N PRO A 114 14.28 1.33 3.20
CA PRO A 114 15.10 0.41 2.41
C PRO A 114 16.13 -0.40 3.22
N HIS A 115 16.71 0.22 4.24
CA HIS A 115 17.83 -0.29 5.05
C HIS A 115 17.53 -0.20 6.55
N TRP A 116 16.30 -0.54 6.92
CA TRP A 116 15.77 -0.35 8.27
C TRP A 116 16.53 -1.13 9.34
N GLN A 117 17.17 -2.24 8.96
CA GLN A 117 17.89 -3.13 9.88
C GLN A 117 19.00 -2.39 10.64
N VAL A 118 19.66 -1.43 9.98
CA VAL A 118 20.75 -0.63 10.55
C VAL A 118 20.31 0.76 11.02
N ALA A 119 19.05 1.13 10.79
CA ALA A 119 18.52 2.44 11.15
C ALA A 119 18.19 2.54 12.65
N SER A 120 18.46 3.70 13.25
CA SER A 120 18.19 3.98 14.66
C SER A 120 16.88 4.74 14.92
N CYS A 121 16.20 5.19 13.85
CA CYS A 121 15.00 6.02 13.93
C CYS A 121 13.67 5.25 14.11
N PHE A 122 13.74 3.92 14.26
CA PHE A 122 12.57 3.07 14.47
C PHE A 122 12.54 2.52 15.90
N SER A 123 11.39 2.65 16.54
CA SER A 123 11.08 2.02 17.82
C SER A 123 11.12 0.47 17.72
N PRO A 124 11.20 -0.24 18.85
CA PRO A 124 11.16 -1.71 18.84
C PRO A 124 9.94 -2.29 18.11
N LEU A 125 8.75 -1.69 18.29
CA LEU A 125 7.53 -2.14 17.61
C LEU A 125 7.58 -1.87 16.10
N GLU A 126 8.01 -0.69 15.67
CA GLU A 126 8.19 -0.38 14.24
C GLU A 126 9.20 -1.32 13.58
N ARG A 127 10.28 -1.68 14.27
CA ARG A 127 11.25 -2.68 13.79
C ARG A 127 10.63 -4.07 13.69
N ALA A 128 9.75 -4.45 14.63
CA ALA A 128 9.02 -5.72 14.55
C ALA A 128 8.06 -5.74 13.33
N VAL A 129 7.36 -4.63 13.04
CA VAL A 129 6.52 -4.50 11.84
C VAL A 129 7.33 -4.63 10.55
N LEU A 130 8.51 -4.02 10.48
CA LEU A 130 9.40 -4.12 9.32
C LEU A 130 9.98 -5.53 9.14
N ALA A 131 10.40 -6.16 10.23
CA ALA A 131 10.86 -7.56 10.24
C ALA A 131 9.75 -8.52 9.81
N TYR A 132 8.54 -8.33 10.32
CA TYR A 132 7.36 -9.10 9.95
C TYR A 132 7.02 -8.94 8.47
N THR A 133 7.08 -7.71 7.97
CA THR A 133 6.88 -7.41 6.55
C THR A 133 7.90 -8.12 5.66
N ASP A 134 9.19 -8.11 6.03
CA ASP A 134 10.22 -8.88 5.31
C ASP A 134 9.95 -10.39 5.38
N GLY A 135 9.48 -10.90 6.51
CA GLY A 135 9.07 -12.30 6.67
C GLY A 135 7.92 -12.70 5.73
N LEU A 136 6.89 -11.86 5.62
CA LEU A 136 5.78 -12.07 4.68
C LEU A 136 6.24 -12.01 3.23
N VAL A 137 6.97 -10.97 2.86
CA VAL A 137 7.27 -10.62 1.46
C VAL A 137 8.50 -11.34 0.93
N LEU A 138 9.64 -11.22 1.60
CA LEU A 138 10.91 -11.78 1.13
C LEU A 138 11.05 -13.27 1.48
N GLN A 139 10.53 -13.68 2.63
CA GLN A 139 10.65 -15.07 3.11
C GLN A 139 9.42 -15.94 2.81
N ARG A 140 8.43 -15.38 2.09
CA ARG A 140 7.17 -16.04 1.69
C ARG A 140 6.40 -16.61 2.89
N GLY A 141 6.27 -15.81 3.94
CA GLY A 141 5.53 -16.14 5.15
C GLY A 141 6.32 -16.92 6.20
N ARG A 142 7.62 -17.19 5.98
CA ARG A 142 8.47 -17.78 7.02
C ARG A 142 8.89 -16.71 8.01
N ILE A 143 8.13 -16.62 9.11
CA ILE A 143 8.33 -15.63 10.17
C ILE A 143 8.83 -16.36 11.42
N PRO A 144 10.01 -15.99 11.97
CA PRO A 144 10.50 -16.55 13.23
C PRO A 144 9.59 -16.21 14.41
N ASP A 145 9.46 -17.12 15.39
CA ASP A 145 8.63 -16.93 16.58
C ASP A 145 8.96 -15.63 17.33
N GLY A 146 10.26 -15.30 17.46
CA GLY A 146 10.69 -14.06 18.13
C GLY A 146 10.18 -12.77 17.47
N VAL A 147 9.86 -12.79 16.16
CA VAL A 147 9.21 -11.64 15.49
C VAL A 147 7.75 -11.54 15.91
N PHE A 148 7.04 -12.67 16.00
CA PHE A 148 5.66 -12.70 16.51
C PHE A 148 5.59 -12.30 17.98
N ASP A 149 6.51 -12.76 18.81
CA ASP A 149 6.60 -12.38 20.23
C ASP A 149 6.79 -10.86 20.37
N ALA A 150 7.67 -10.28 19.56
CA ALA A 150 7.90 -8.83 19.55
C ALA A 150 6.64 -8.06 19.10
N LEU A 151 5.90 -8.53 18.10
CA LEU A 151 4.62 -7.92 17.72
C LEU A 151 3.59 -8.04 18.85
N LYS A 152 3.45 -9.22 19.47
CA LYS A 152 2.50 -9.49 20.55
C LYS A 152 2.78 -8.72 21.83
N SER A 153 4.00 -8.20 22.01
CA SER A 153 4.30 -7.29 23.12
C SER A 153 3.64 -5.90 22.98
N GLY A 154 3.24 -5.51 21.77
CA GLY A 154 2.70 -4.17 21.48
C GLY A 154 1.39 -4.16 20.71
N LEU A 155 0.96 -5.29 20.13
CA LEU A 155 -0.22 -5.40 19.29
C LEU A 155 -1.09 -6.58 19.72
N SER A 156 -2.40 -6.41 19.58
CA SER A 156 -3.38 -7.50 19.69
C SER A 156 -3.35 -8.42 18.48
N ASP A 157 -3.93 -9.62 18.62
CA ASP A 157 -4.07 -10.57 17.49
C ASP A 157 -4.85 -9.96 16.32
N GLU A 158 -5.84 -9.11 16.59
CA GLU A 158 -6.62 -8.41 15.55
C GLU A 158 -5.75 -7.41 14.78
N GLU A 159 -4.91 -6.63 15.46
CA GLU A 159 -4.00 -5.68 14.83
C GLU A 159 -2.92 -6.39 13.99
N ILE A 160 -2.41 -7.54 14.47
CA ILE A 160 -1.46 -8.36 13.72
C ILE A 160 -2.13 -8.95 12.46
N LEU A 161 -3.38 -9.40 12.56
CA LEU A 161 -4.13 -9.87 11.40
C LEU A 161 -4.38 -8.74 10.39
N GLU A 162 -4.77 -7.55 10.87
CA GLU A 162 -4.90 -6.36 10.02
C GLU A 162 -3.59 -6.04 9.30
N LEU A 163 -2.45 -6.01 10.03
CA LEU A 163 -1.13 -5.81 9.44
C LEU A 163 -0.84 -6.84 8.34
N THR A 164 -1.11 -8.11 8.62
CA THR A 164 -0.88 -9.22 7.68
C THR A 164 -1.67 -9.03 6.39
N TYR A 165 -2.97 -8.81 6.52
CA TYR A 165 -3.86 -8.64 5.37
C TYR A 165 -3.47 -7.44 4.51
N ILE A 166 -3.16 -6.32 5.15
CA ILE A 166 -2.77 -5.07 4.48
C ILE A 166 -1.45 -5.24 3.74
N THR A 167 -0.43 -5.77 4.42
CA THR A 167 0.89 -6.03 3.84
C THR A 167 0.80 -6.99 2.65
N CYS A 168 0.08 -8.10 2.78
CA CYS A 168 -0.10 -9.06 1.68
C CYS A 168 -0.89 -8.48 0.50
N THR A 169 -1.87 -7.61 0.76
CA THR A 169 -2.59 -6.89 -0.30
C THR A 169 -1.65 -6.02 -1.11
N TYR A 170 -0.72 -5.31 -0.46
CA TYR A 170 0.26 -4.47 -1.14
C TYR A 170 1.42 -5.21 -1.78
N MET A 171 1.78 -6.38 -1.24
CA MET A 171 2.64 -7.32 -1.94
C MET A 171 2.01 -7.75 -3.28
N MET A 172 0.69 -7.92 -3.34
CA MET A 172 -0.04 -8.29 -4.57
C MET A 172 -0.20 -7.12 -5.54
N HIS A 173 -0.42 -5.90 -5.03
CA HIS A 173 -0.54 -4.70 -5.87
C HIS A 173 0.79 -4.19 -6.46
N ALA A 174 1.92 -4.66 -5.92
CA ALA A 174 3.27 -4.29 -6.34
C ALA A 174 3.70 -5.00 -7.63
#